data_AF-A0ABD5H9N9-F1
#
_entry.id   AF-A0ABD5H9N9-F1
#
_cell.length_a   1.000
_cell.length_b   1.000
_cell.length_c   1.000
_cell.angle_alpha   90.00
_cell.angle_beta   90.00
_cell.angle_gamma   90.00
#
_symmetry.space_group_name_H-M   'P 1'
#
loop_
_entity.id
_entity.type
_entity.pdbx_description
1 polymer ?
#
loop_
_entity_poly.entity_id
_entity_poly.type
_entity_poly.pdbx_seq_one_letter_code
_entity_poly.pdbx_strand_id
1 'polypeptide(L)'
;MLTPAQRHFQRVMAERHGKADDLSETARTAHEQILHRMRMDMSALKKIQGEQAKAALKRQLLPNYEGWIEGTLEGDSGRQDEVITRLMIWAIDIRDYPLAVRIGRYVIAHNLAMPDRFNRTAATALVDEICDPILVQVKADDSTDVKPYQAVLDEVQAITENSDMPDVVRAKLYKARAFALCNGTADEQATALELLRRALNLDSGAGVKKLIDKLARQVKKASAENASGSEGADQSGGEDGNNQAAATPEVTVPAAKKPAAKNNPGGTTRKTAARKTTTKKPTADKK
;
A
#
# COMPACT_ATOMS: atom_id res chain seq x y z
N MET A 1 9.19 -12.71 26.54
CA MET A 1 8.36 -11.50 26.41
C MET A 1 8.82 -10.48 27.43
N LEU A 2 8.73 -9.18 27.12
CA LEU A 2 9.04 -8.09 28.06
C LEU A 2 8.03 -8.06 29.20
N THR A 3 8.46 -7.57 30.37
CA THR A 3 7.53 -7.26 31.46
C THR A 3 6.70 -6.01 31.14
N PRO A 4 5.52 -5.82 31.75
CA PRO A 4 4.71 -4.60 31.55
C PRO A 4 5.48 -3.31 31.80
N ALA A 5 6.34 -3.30 32.84
CA ALA A 5 7.20 -2.16 33.15
C ALA A 5 8.23 -1.88 32.06
N GLN A 6 8.86 -2.93 31.50
CA GLN A 6 9.81 -2.77 30.40
C GLN A 6 9.13 -2.26 29.12
N ARG A 7 7.93 -2.75 28.81
CA ARG A 7 7.14 -2.26 27.66
C ARG A 7 6.76 -0.79 27.85
N HIS A 8 6.26 -0.42 29.02
CA HIS A 8 5.93 0.97 29.33
C HIS A 8 7.16 1.89 29.24
N PHE A 9 8.30 1.44 29.79
CA PHE A 9 9.56 2.17 29.69
C PHE A 9 9.98 2.38 28.22
N GLN A 10 9.96 1.32 27.40
CA GLN A 10 10.25 1.45 25.97
C GLN A 10 9.33 2.45 25.27
N ARG A 11 8.03 2.43 25.58
CA ARG A 11 7.03 3.35 25.02
C ARG A 11 7.33 4.80 25.38
N VAL A 12 7.50 5.09 26.67
CA VAL A 12 7.80 6.46 27.12
C VAL A 12 9.12 6.97 26.52
N MET A 13 10.13 6.12 26.42
CA MET A 13 11.41 6.52 25.85
C MET A 13 11.37 6.73 24.34
N ALA A 14 10.60 5.93 23.60
CA ALA A 14 10.39 6.13 22.16
C ALA A 14 9.64 7.44 21.89
N GLU A 15 8.60 7.74 22.67
CA GLU A 15 7.86 9.00 22.57
C GLU A 15 8.76 10.21 22.84
N ARG A 16 9.57 10.14 23.92
CA ARG A 16 10.54 11.19 24.29
C ARG A 16 11.64 11.36 23.25
N HIS A 17 12.16 10.27 22.69
CA HIS A 17 13.15 10.32 21.62
C HIS A 17 12.65 11.12 20.41
N GLY A 18 11.34 11.06 20.11
CA GLY A 18 10.72 11.85 19.05
C GLY A 18 10.77 13.35 19.29
N LYS A 19 10.60 13.82 20.53
CA LYS A 19 10.49 15.25 20.88
C LYS A 19 11.89 15.88 20.95
N ALA A 20 12.21 16.72 19.95
CA ALA A 20 13.58 17.14 19.64
C ALA A 20 14.26 18.12 20.59
N ASP A 21 13.52 18.77 21.51
CA ASP A 21 14.09 19.88 22.30
C ASP A 21 14.66 19.49 23.67
N ASP A 22 14.42 18.27 24.15
CA ASP A 22 14.88 17.86 25.48
C ASP A 22 15.28 16.38 25.49
N LEU A 23 16.36 16.05 24.77
CA LEU A 23 16.97 14.73 24.82
C LEU A 23 17.64 14.53 26.18
N SER A 24 16.86 14.10 27.17
CA SER A 24 17.43 13.50 28.37
C SER A 24 18.42 12.41 27.95
N GLU A 25 19.60 12.37 28.57
CA GLU A 25 20.60 11.31 28.38
C GLU A 25 19.98 9.89 28.46
N THR A 26 18.93 9.76 29.26
CA THR A 26 18.13 8.52 29.38
C THR A 26 17.43 8.10 28.08
N ALA A 27 16.86 9.04 27.33
CA ALA A 27 16.17 8.76 26.06
C ALA A 27 17.16 8.38 24.95
N ARG A 28 18.32 9.04 24.90
CA ARG A 28 19.42 8.69 23.98
C ARG A 28 19.93 7.28 24.27
N THR A 29 20.19 6.99 25.53
CA THR A 29 20.62 5.65 25.98
C THR A 29 19.59 4.58 25.63
N ALA A 30 18.29 4.86 25.80
CA ALA A 30 17.23 3.93 25.43
C ALA A 30 17.16 3.68 23.90
N HIS A 31 17.36 4.71 23.08
CA HIS A 31 17.45 4.55 21.63
C HIS A 31 18.66 3.70 21.22
N GLU A 32 19.82 3.93 21.83
CA GLU A 32 21.01 3.12 21.58
C GLU A 32 20.82 1.64 21.97
N GLN A 33 20.09 1.39 23.07
CA GLN A 33 19.74 0.04 23.50
C GLN A 33 18.84 -0.67 22.49
N ILE A 34 17.80 -0.01 21.96
CA ILE A 34 16.90 -0.64 20.98
C ILE A 34 17.62 -0.87 19.65
N LEU A 35 18.52 0.04 19.25
CA LEU A 35 19.38 -0.13 18.09
C LEU A 35 20.34 -1.32 18.26
N HIS A 36 20.96 -1.45 19.43
CA HIS A 36 21.84 -2.56 19.74
C HIS A 36 21.08 -3.90 19.68
N ARG A 37 19.89 -3.96 20.28
CA ARG A 37 18.98 -5.11 20.20
C ARG A 37 18.69 -5.47 18.74
N MET A 38 18.28 -4.50 17.94
CA MET A 38 17.98 -4.69 16.51
C MET A 38 19.19 -5.24 15.75
N ARG A 39 20.42 -4.78 16.03
CA ARG A 39 21.64 -5.32 15.41
C ARG A 39 21.90 -6.77 15.79
N MET A 40 21.69 -7.15 17.06
CA MET A 40 21.83 -8.53 17.50
C MET A 40 20.81 -9.45 16.82
N ASP A 41 19.56 -9.03 16.79
CA ASP A 41 18.47 -9.79 16.16
C ASP A 41 18.69 -9.93 14.64
N MET A 42 19.18 -8.88 13.98
CA MET A 42 19.58 -8.93 12.57
C MET A 42 20.75 -9.90 12.33
N SER A 43 21.71 -9.97 13.25
CA SER A 43 22.80 -10.95 13.18
C SER A 43 22.29 -12.38 13.31
N ALA A 44 21.32 -12.62 14.19
CA ALA A 44 20.66 -13.91 14.31
C ALA A 44 19.91 -14.29 13.01
N LEU A 45 19.15 -13.35 12.43
CA LEU A 45 18.43 -13.57 11.17
C LEU A 45 19.36 -13.88 10.00
N LYS A 46 20.54 -13.27 9.93
CA LYS A 46 21.53 -13.53 8.87
C LYS A 46 22.07 -14.97 8.89
N LYS A 47 22.01 -15.66 10.03
CA LYS A 47 22.45 -17.07 10.15
C LYS A 47 21.42 -18.05 9.57
N ILE A 48 20.20 -17.60 9.31
CA ILE A 48 19.11 -18.41 8.77
C ILE A 48 19.05 -18.16 7.25
N GLN A 49 18.97 -19.22 6.46
CA GLN A 49 18.85 -19.10 5.00
C GLN A 49 17.39 -18.94 4.56
N GLY A 50 16.49 -19.81 5.05
CA GLY A 50 15.10 -19.87 4.60
C GLY A 50 14.22 -18.71 5.08
N GLU A 51 13.45 -18.12 4.19
CA GLU A 51 12.56 -16.99 4.49
C GLU A 51 11.44 -17.35 5.47
N GLN A 52 10.86 -18.56 5.37
CA GLN A 52 9.84 -19.01 6.32
C GLN A 52 10.40 -19.14 7.74
N ALA A 53 11.63 -19.64 7.89
CA ALA A 53 12.31 -19.74 9.18
C ALA A 53 12.69 -18.36 9.74
N LYS A 54 13.12 -17.43 8.87
CA LYS A 54 13.31 -16.02 9.26
C LYS A 54 12.00 -15.39 9.73
N ALA A 55 10.90 -15.60 9.02
CA ALA A 55 9.58 -15.10 9.41
C ALA A 55 9.13 -15.67 10.76
N ALA A 56 9.36 -16.96 11.02
CA ALA A 56 9.08 -17.57 12.32
C ALA A 56 9.88 -16.90 13.45
N LEU A 57 11.17 -16.63 13.25
CA LEU A 57 12.00 -15.90 14.23
C LEU A 57 11.53 -14.45 14.40
N LYS A 58 11.26 -13.72 13.32
CA LYS A 58 10.73 -12.35 13.39
C LYS A 58 9.45 -12.28 14.22
N ARG A 59 8.54 -13.25 14.07
CA ARG A 59 7.29 -13.34 14.84
C ARG A 59 7.54 -13.50 16.35
N GLN A 60 8.57 -14.24 16.73
CA GLN A 60 8.97 -14.40 18.14
C GLN A 60 9.65 -13.14 18.70
N LEU A 61 10.35 -12.38 17.84
CA LEU A 61 11.10 -11.19 18.25
C LEU A 61 10.26 -9.93 18.32
N LEU A 62 9.27 -9.76 17.44
CA LEU A 62 8.44 -8.55 17.30
C LEU A 62 7.81 -8.07 18.62
N PRO A 63 7.27 -8.95 19.50
CA PRO A 63 6.74 -8.53 20.80
C PRO A 63 7.75 -7.80 21.70
N ASN A 64 9.06 -7.94 21.45
CA ASN A 64 10.10 -7.23 22.19
C ASN A 64 10.32 -5.77 21.73
N TYR A 65 9.59 -5.34 20.69
CA TYR A 65 9.63 -4.00 20.13
C TYR A 65 8.28 -3.27 20.25
N GLU A 66 7.26 -3.93 20.79
CA GLU A 66 5.91 -3.38 20.91
C GLU A 66 5.89 -2.02 21.62
N GLY A 67 6.60 -1.91 22.75
CA GLY A 67 6.71 -0.63 23.46
C GLY A 67 7.31 0.47 22.59
N TRP A 68 8.39 0.15 21.85
CA TRP A 68 9.03 1.10 20.94
C TRP A 68 8.10 1.51 19.78
N ILE A 69 7.35 0.56 19.21
CA ILE A 69 6.35 0.84 18.16
C ILE A 69 5.30 1.80 18.70
N GLU A 70 4.65 1.47 19.82
CA GLU A 70 3.58 2.32 20.37
C GLU A 70 4.10 3.72 20.70
N GLY A 71 5.24 3.84 21.36
CA GLY A 71 5.77 5.17 21.72
C GLY A 71 6.21 6.00 20.52
N THR A 72 6.73 5.36 19.46
CA THR A 72 7.10 6.07 18.23
C THR A 72 5.86 6.57 17.50
N LEU A 73 4.83 5.74 17.37
CA LEU A 73 3.58 6.09 16.68
C LEU A 73 2.78 7.14 17.45
N GLU A 74 2.69 7.04 18.78
CA GLU A 74 2.00 8.02 19.62
C GLU A 74 2.75 9.34 19.73
N GLY A 75 4.08 9.29 19.74
CA GLY A 75 4.91 10.50 19.73
C GLY A 75 4.81 11.30 18.45
N ASP A 76 4.41 10.66 17.34
CA ASP A 76 4.14 11.22 16.02
C ASP A 76 5.16 12.27 15.51
N SER A 77 6.42 12.11 15.89
CA SER A 77 7.43 13.18 15.74
C SER A 77 7.98 13.34 14.33
N GLY A 78 7.83 12.34 13.47
CA GLY A 78 8.50 12.26 12.18
C GLY A 78 10.02 12.11 12.25
N ARG A 79 10.60 11.88 13.43
CA ARG A 79 12.03 11.64 13.57
C ARG A 79 12.45 10.38 12.82
N GLN A 80 13.56 10.46 12.09
CA GLN A 80 14.15 9.30 11.43
C GLN A 80 14.51 8.23 12.45
N ASP A 81 14.00 7.03 12.23
CA ASP A 81 14.26 5.87 13.06
C ASP A 81 14.41 4.63 12.18
N GLU A 82 15.62 4.05 12.19
CA GLU A 82 15.89 2.84 11.40
C GLU A 82 15.25 1.57 11.98
N VAL A 83 14.84 1.60 13.25
CA VAL A 83 14.14 0.49 13.92
C VAL A 83 12.71 0.44 13.42
N ILE A 84 11.98 1.57 13.42
CA ILE A 84 10.56 1.60 13.04
C ILE A 84 10.36 1.19 11.58
N THR A 85 11.18 1.69 10.65
CA THR A 85 11.10 1.33 9.23
C THR A 85 11.46 -0.14 8.98
N ARG A 86 12.29 -0.74 9.84
CA ARG A 86 12.60 -2.17 9.78
C ARG A 86 11.49 -3.04 10.34
N LEU A 87 10.86 -2.61 11.43
CA LEU A 87 9.74 -3.30 12.05
C LEU A 87 8.53 -3.32 11.12
N MET A 88 8.31 -2.26 10.34
CA MET A 88 7.33 -2.24 9.24
C MET A 88 7.56 -3.43 8.29
N ILE A 89 8.80 -3.61 7.82
CA ILE A 89 9.13 -4.72 6.91
C ILE A 89 8.99 -6.08 7.58
N TRP A 90 9.42 -6.20 8.85
CA TRP A 90 9.25 -7.46 9.58
C TRP A 90 7.78 -7.83 9.75
N ALA A 91 6.90 -6.86 9.97
CA ALA A 91 5.46 -7.10 10.03
C ALA A 91 4.93 -7.66 8.69
N ILE A 92 5.42 -7.14 7.55
CA ILE A 92 5.09 -7.69 6.22
C ILE A 92 5.63 -9.12 6.06
N ASP A 93 6.88 -9.36 6.43
CA ASP A 93 7.54 -10.66 6.32
C ASP A 93 6.78 -11.77 7.07
N ILE A 94 6.17 -11.43 8.22
CA ILE A 94 5.38 -12.37 9.02
C ILE A 94 3.89 -12.38 8.67
N ARG A 95 3.48 -11.60 7.67
CA ARG A 95 2.10 -11.41 7.21
C ARG A 95 1.16 -10.81 8.25
N ASP A 96 1.71 -10.04 9.20
CA ASP A 96 0.93 -9.18 10.07
C ASP A 96 0.69 -7.85 9.35
N TYR A 97 -0.16 -7.90 8.33
CA TYR A 97 -0.45 -6.73 7.50
C TYR A 97 -1.13 -5.60 8.26
N PRO A 98 -2.06 -5.84 9.22
CA PRO A 98 -2.59 -4.75 10.05
C PRO A 98 -1.48 -3.95 10.76
N LEU A 99 -0.51 -4.63 11.38
CA LEU A 99 0.63 -3.96 12.00
C LEU A 99 1.52 -3.26 10.96
N ALA A 100 1.81 -3.92 9.84
CA ALA A 100 2.62 -3.34 8.77
C ALA A 100 2.03 -2.03 8.24
N VAL A 101 0.71 -2.00 8.01
CA VAL A 101 0.00 -0.82 7.53
C VAL A 101 -0.09 0.26 8.60
N ARG A 102 -0.28 -0.11 9.87
CA ARG A 102 -0.25 0.85 10.99
C ARG A 102 1.09 1.56 11.09
N ILE A 103 2.20 0.82 11.02
CA ILE A 103 3.54 1.42 11.00
C ILE A 103 3.77 2.18 9.68
N GLY A 104 3.34 1.61 8.56
CA GLY A 104 3.50 2.18 7.23
C GLY A 104 2.83 3.54 7.05
N ARG A 105 1.67 3.75 7.69
CA ARG A 105 0.99 5.05 7.73
C ARG A 105 1.92 6.14 8.27
N TYR A 106 2.56 5.91 9.42
CA TYR A 106 3.49 6.85 10.03
C TYR A 106 4.73 7.06 9.14
N VAL A 107 5.33 5.96 8.66
CA VAL A 107 6.53 6.01 7.81
C VAL A 107 6.28 6.82 6.52
N ILE A 108 5.11 6.66 5.89
CA ILE A 108 4.73 7.38 4.67
C ILE A 108 4.40 8.84 4.98
N ALA A 109 3.59 9.11 6.00
CA ALA A 109 3.18 10.46 6.37
C ALA A 109 4.38 11.38 6.67
N HIS A 110 5.41 10.84 7.32
CA HIS A 110 6.63 11.58 7.67
C HIS A 110 7.79 11.39 6.67
N ASN A 111 7.55 10.69 5.56
CA ASN A 111 8.55 10.42 4.53
C ASN A 111 9.88 9.86 5.08
N LEU A 112 9.79 8.89 6.00
CA LEU A 112 10.98 8.32 6.62
C LEU A 112 11.80 7.50 5.61
N ALA A 113 13.12 7.59 5.73
CA ALA A 113 14.02 6.86 4.86
C ALA A 113 13.93 5.35 5.11
N MET A 114 13.77 4.60 4.02
CA MET A 114 13.73 3.14 4.04
C MET A 114 15.13 2.55 4.31
N PRO A 115 15.23 1.33 4.89
CA PRO A 115 16.52 0.68 5.07
C PRO A 115 17.24 0.46 3.72
N ASP A 116 18.56 0.64 3.67
CA ASP A 116 19.40 0.67 2.45
C ASP A 116 19.16 -0.46 1.43
N ARG A 117 18.70 -1.63 1.89
CA ARG A 117 18.35 -2.76 0.99
C ARG A 117 17.15 -2.47 0.09
N PHE A 118 16.34 -1.46 0.41
CA PHE A 118 15.19 -1.04 -0.36
C PHE A 118 15.55 0.21 -1.17
N ASN A 119 15.71 0.03 -2.48
CA ASN A 119 15.96 1.13 -3.40
C ASN A 119 14.65 1.79 -3.90
N ARG A 120 13.65 1.90 -3.02
CA ARG A 120 12.30 2.41 -3.36
C ARG A 120 11.66 3.12 -2.17
N THR A 121 10.67 3.97 -2.45
CA THR A 121 9.93 4.70 -1.42
C THR A 121 9.17 3.75 -0.49
N ALA A 122 8.86 4.22 0.72
CA ALA A 122 8.08 3.44 1.70
C ALA A 122 6.72 3.00 1.14
N ALA A 123 6.02 3.89 0.44
CA ALA A 123 4.74 3.57 -0.21
C ALA A 123 4.89 2.46 -1.25
N THR A 124 5.90 2.54 -2.13
CA THR A 124 6.16 1.50 -3.15
C THR A 124 6.48 0.16 -2.48
N ALA A 125 7.32 0.17 -1.44
CA ALA A 125 7.68 -1.05 -0.72
C ALA A 125 6.47 -1.69 -0.03
N LEU A 126 5.65 -0.89 0.64
CA LEU A 126 4.47 -1.38 1.34
C LEU A 126 3.46 -2.01 0.37
N VAL A 127 3.20 -1.36 -0.76
CA VAL A 127 2.27 -1.89 -1.78
C VAL A 127 2.78 -3.20 -2.38
N ASP A 128 4.01 -3.23 -2.88
CA ASP A 128 4.57 -4.43 -3.51
C ASP A 128 4.58 -5.62 -2.55
N GLU A 129 5.14 -5.43 -1.34
CA GLU A 129 5.37 -6.54 -0.42
C GLU A 129 4.08 -7.07 0.22
N ILE A 130 3.00 -6.28 0.26
CA ILE A 130 1.67 -6.76 0.68
C ILE A 130 0.94 -7.41 -0.50
N CYS A 131 0.94 -6.77 -1.68
CA CYS A 131 0.12 -7.23 -2.81
C CYS A 131 0.69 -8.50 -3.47
N ASP A 132 2.01 -8.60 -3.64
CA ASP A 132 2.65 -9.75 -4.30
C ASP A 132 2.28 -11.10 -3.66
N PRO A 133 2.43 -11.32 -2.35
CA PRO A 133 2.05 -12.59 -1.73
C PRO A 133 0.54 -12.88 -1.76
N ILE A 134 -0.32 -11.85 -1.83
CA ILE A 134 -1.77 -12.05 -2.00
C ILE A 134 -2.06 -12.51 -3.44
N LEU A 135 -1.50 -11.82 -4.44
CA LEU A 135 -1.68 -12.16 -5.85
C LEU A 135 -1.07 -13.51 -6.21
N VAL A 136 0.00 -13.94 -5.56
CA VAL A 136 0.56 -15.29 -5.70
C VAL A 136 -0.42 -16.35 -5.23
N GLN A 137 -1.17 -16.13 -4.14
CA GLN A 137 -2.18 -17.08 -3.66
C GLN A 137 -3.31 -17.24 -4.69
N VAL A 138 -3.86 -16.12 -5.16
CA VAL A 138 -4.90 -16.12 -6.20
C VAL A 138 -4.42 -16.83 -7.47
N LYS A 139 -3.18 -16.60 -7.89
CA LYS A 139 -2.62 -17.25 -9.08
C LYS A 139 -2.42 -18.76 -8.89
N ALA A 140 -2.12 -19.19 -7.67
CA ALA A 140 -1.92 -20.61 -7.35
C ALA A 140 -3.25 -21.37 -7.31
N ASP A 141 -4.32 -20.71 -6.87
CA ASP A 141 -5.66 -21.26 -6.81
C ASP A 141 -6.69 -20.14 -7.03
N ASP A 142 -7.33 -20.17 -8.20
CA ASP A 142 -8.36 -19.20 -8.63
C ASP A 142 -9.59 -19.17 -7.70
N SER A 143 -9.76 -20.18 -6.83
CA SER A 143 -10.82 -20.25 -5.83
C SER A 143 -10.44 -19.68 -4.46
N THR A 144 -9.18 -19.25 -4.28
CA THR A 144 -8.70 -18.65 -3.03
C THR A 144 -9.56 -17.45 -2.63
N ASP A 145 -10.12 -17.50 -1.44
CA ASP A 145 -10.77 -16.34 -0.85
C ASP A 145 -9.73 -15.36 -0.29
N VAL A 146 -9.61 -14.20 -0.94
CA VAL A 146 -8.76 -13.09 -0.49
C VAL A 146 -9.57 -11.92 0.08
N LYS A 147 -10.89 -12.07 0.26
CA LYS A 147 -11.73 -11.11 0.97
C LYS A 147 -11.24 -10.78 2.38
N PRO A 148 -10.61 -11.69 3.15
CA PRO A 148 -10.03 -11.33 4.46
C PRO A 148 -8.98 -10.21 4.41
N TYR A 149 -8.36 -9.95 3.26
CA TYR A 149 -7.40 -8.86 3.09
C TYR A 149 -8.03 -7.53 2.67
N GLN A 150 -9.34 -7.47 2.40
CA GLN A 150 -10.02 -6.29 1.88
C GLN A 150 -9.74 -5.03 2.71
N ALA A 151 -9.99 -5.09 4.03
CA ALA A 151 -9.81 -3.94 4.92
C ALA A 151 -8.37 -3.42 4.92
N VAL A 152 -7.39 -4.32 4.92
CA VAL A 152 -5.97 -3.97 4.84
C VAL A 152 -5.64 -3.31 3.49
N LEU A 153 -6.15 -3.85 2.39
CA LEU A 153 -5.88 -3.32 1.05
C LEU A 153 -6.54 -1.95 0.82
N ASP A 154 -7.72 -1.72 1.38
CA ASP A 154 -8.39 -0.42 1.35
C ASP A 154 -7.59 0.63 2.15
N GLU A 155 -7.05 0.24 3.30
CA GLU A 155 -6.18 1.09 4.10
C GLU A 155 -4.86 1.40 3.37
N VAL A 156 -4.24 0.40 2.72
CA VAL A 156 -3.05 0.61 1.86
C VAL A 156 -3.35 1.60 0.73
N GLN A 157 -4.52 1.49 0.09
CA GLN A 157 -4.94 2.46 -0.93
C GLN A 157 -5.06 3.87 -0.35
N ALA A 158 -5.69 4.02 0.82
CA ALA A 158 -5.89 5.33 1.44
C ALA A 158 -4.54 5.99 1.79
N ILE A 159 -3.61 5.26 2.40
CA ILE A 159 -2.32 5.85 2.82
C ILE A 159 -1.34 6.08 1.69
N THR A 160 -1.57 5.48 0.52
CA THR A 160 -0.69 5.64 -0.65
C THR A 160 -1.34 6.39 -1.79
N GLU A 161 -2.54 6.95 -1.61
CA GLU A 161 -3.31 7.60 -2.68
C GLU A 161 -2.51 8.69 -3.40
N ASN A 162 -1.82 9.53 -2.62
CA ASN A 162 -1.05 10.67 -3.13
C ASN A 162 0.45 10.35 -3.33
N SER A 163 0.86 9.11 -3.12
CA SER A 163 2.26 8.71 -3.24
C SER A 163 2.63 8.40 -4.69
N ASP A 164 3.76 8.94 -5.15
CA ASP A 164 4.35 8.53 -6.43
C ASP A 164 4.93 7.11 -6.34
N MET A 165 4.63 6.28 -7.34
CA MET A 165 5.13 4.92 -7.47
C MET A 165 5.00 4.43 -8.92
N PRO A 166 5.77 3.42 -9.35
CA PRO A 166 5.64 2.88 -10.70
C PRO A 166 4.21 2.38 -10.97
N ASP A 167 3.70 2.64 -12.18
CA ASP A 167 2.34 2.25 -12.60
C ASP A 167 2.05 0.77 -12.37
N VAL A 168 3.04 -0.10 -12.60
CA VAL A 168 2.93 -1.54 -12.35
C VAL A 168 2.67 -1.87 -10.88
N VAL A 169 3.23 -1.11 -9.94
CA VAL A 169 3.01 -1.28 -8.49
C VAL A 169 1.60 -0.83 -8.12
N ARG A 170 1.18 0.32 -8.66
CA ARG A 170 -0.20 0.81 -8.49
C ARG A 170 -1.23 -0.17 -9.07
N ALA A 171 -0.93 -0.75 -10.24
CA ALA A 171 -1.78 -1.75 -10.87
C ALA A 171 -1.93 -3.02 -10.02
N LYS A 172 -0.86 -3.48 -9.35
CA LYS A 172 -0.93 -4.61 -8.41
C LYS A 172 -1.92 -4.35 -7.27
N LEU A 173 -1.92 -3.14 -6.70
CA LEU A 173 -2.86 -2.78 -5.63
C LEU A 173 -4.32 -2.82 -6.09
N TYR A 174 -4.62 -2.22 -7.25
CA TYR A 174 -5.96 -2.29 -7.83
C TYR A 174 -6.38 -3.72 -8.13
N LYS A 175 -5.46 -4.54 -8.65
CA LYS A 175 -5.71 -5.95 -8.93
C LYS A 175 -6.00 -6.73 -7.64
N ALA A 176 -5.20 -6.57 -6.59
CA ALA A 176 -5.41 -7.25 -5.31
C ALA A 176 -6.75 -6.86 -4.67
N ARG A 177 -7.08 -5.56 -4.66
CA ARG A 177 -8.39 -5.06 -4.19
C ARG A 177 -9.55 -5.63 -4.98
N ALA A 178 -9.43 -5.70 -6.31
CA ALA A 178 -10.47 -6.27 -7.14
C ALA A 178 -10.72 -7.76 -6.84
N PHE A 179 -9.67 -8.53 -6.58
CA PHE A 179 -9.83 -9.94 -6.21
C PHE A 179 -10.52 -10.13 -4.85
N ALA A 180 -10.31 -9.22 -3.89
CA ALA A 180 -11.02 -9.27 -2.61
C ALA A 180 -12.53 -9.02 -2.75
N LEU A 181 -12.96 -8.41 -3.87
CA LEU A 181 -14.34 -7.99 -4.13
C LEU A 181 -15.05 -8.84 -5.20
N CYS A 182 -14.33 -9.62 -6.02
CA CYS A 182 -14.88 -10.25 -7.22
C CYS A 182 -15.93 -11.34 -6.95
N ASN A 183 -15.93 -11.93 -5.75
CA ASN A 183 -16.90 -12.93 -5.31
C ASN A 183 -17.95 -12.35 -4.34
N GLY A 184 -18.03 -11.01 -4.27
CA GLY A 184 -18.89 -10.26 -3.38
C GLY A 184 -20.32 -10.02 -3.88
N THR A 185 -20.99 -9.04 -3.27
CA THR A 185 -22.29 -8.51 -3.72
C THR A 185 -22.20 -7.91 -5.13
N ALA A 186 -23.35 -7.63 -5.77
CA ALA A 186 -23.37 -7.00 -7.09
C ALA A 186 -22.60 -5.66 -7.13
N ASP A 187 -22.70 -4.86 -6.07
CA ASP A 187 -21.97 -3.59 -5.94
C ASP A 187 -20.46 -3.79 -5.75
N GLU A 188 -20.07 -4.79 -4.95
CA GLU A 188 -18.66 -5.18 -4.79
C GLU A 188 -18.09 -5.65 -6.14
N GLN A 189 -18.84 -6.44 -6.91
CA GLN A 189 -18.45 -6.91 -8.24
C GLN A 189 -18.33 -5.76 -9.26
N ALA A 190 -19.22 -4.75 -9.21
CA ALA A 190 -19.13 -3.55 -10.03
C ALA A 190 -17.85 -2.75 -9.69
N THR A 191 -17.56 -2.59 -8.40
CA THR A 191 -16.35 -1.93 -7.91
C THR A 191 -15.09 -2.68 -8.34
N ALA A 192 -15.09 -4.02 -8.22
CA ALA A 192 -14.01 -4.87 -8.69
C ALA A 192 -13.75 -4.70 -10.19
N LEU A 193 -14.80 -4.62 -11.01
CA LEU A 193 -14.68 -4.41 -12.45
C LEU A 193 -14.00 -3.08 -12.78
N GLU A 194 -14.34 -1.99 -12.08
CA GLU A 194 -13.68 -0.70 -12.24
C GLU A 194 -12.19 -0.76 -11.87
N LEU A 195 -11.88 -1.40 -10.74
CA LEU A 195 -10.50 -1.57 -10.28
C LEU A 195 -9.66 -2.38 -11.29
N LEU A 196 -10.20 -3.46 -11.85
CA LEU A 196 -9.49 -4.24 -12.87
C LEU A 196 -9.24 -3.42 -14.14
N ARG A 197 -10.19 -2.57 -14.56
CA ARG A 197 -9.99 -1.67 -15.70
C ARG A 197 -8.90 -0.64 -15.41
N ARG A 198 -8.87 -0.06 -14.21
CA ARG A 198 -7.77 0.84 -13.80
C ARG A 198 -6.43 0.12 -13.79
N ALA A 199 -6.37 -1.10 -13.26
CA ALA A 199 -5.16 -1.93 -13.29
C ALA A 199 -4.68 -2.18 -14.72
N LEU A 200 -5.58 -2.52 -15.65
CA LEU A 200 -5.24 -2.75 -17.06
C LEU A 200 -4.75 -1.50 -17.79
N ASN A 201 -5.31 -0.33 -17.44
CA ASN A 201 -4.91 0.96 -18.01
C ASN A 201 -3.49 1.35 -17.59
N LEU A 202 -3.12 1.05 -16.35
CA LEU A 202 -1.77 1.30 -15.81
C LEU A 202 -0.75 0.24 -16.26
N ASP A 203 -1.17 -1.02 -16.31
CA ASP A 203 -0.34 -2.14 -16.73
C ASP A 203 -1.09 -3.06 -17.70
N SER A 204 -0.77 -2.91 -18.98
CA SER A 204 -1.30 -3.78 -20.04
C SER A 204 -0.93 -5.26 -19.85
N GLY A 205 0.15 -5.53 -19.09
CA GLY A 205 0.65 -6.84 -18.70
C GLY A 205 0.01 -7.43 -17.43
N ALA A 206 -0.94 -6.73 -16.79
CA ALA A 206 -1.53 -7.15 -15.53
C ALA A 206 -2.29 -8.49 -15.59
N GLY A 207 -2.61 -8.99 -16.79
CA GLY A 207 -3.21 -10.31 -17.01
C GLY A 207 -4.69 -10.42 -16.62
N VAL A 208 -5.40 -9.30 -16.52
CA VAL A 208 -6.78 -9.23 -16.00
C VAL A 208 -7.88 -9.23 -17.08
N LYS A 209 -7.53 -9.24 -18.37
CA LYS A 209 -8.49 -9.11 -19.49
C LYS A 209 -9.65 -10.12 -19.43
N LYS A 210 -9.33 -11.41 -19.28
CA LYS A 210 -10.35 -12.47 -19.18
C LYS A 210 -11.26 -12.30 -17.96
N LEU A 211 -10.70 -11.85 -16.84
CA LEU A 211 -11.45 -11.63 -15.61
C LEU A 211 -12.41 -10.44 -15.75
N ILE A 212 -11.97 -9.35 -16.41
CA ILE A 212 -12.82 -8.21 -16.77
C ILE A 212 -14.01 -8.68 -17.61
N ASP A 213 -13.77 -9.50 -18.65
CA ASP A 213 -14.83 -9.99 -19.52
C ASP A 213 -15.85 -10.86 -18.76
N LYS A 214 -15.37 -11.74 -17.88
CA LYS A 214 -16.22 -12.59 -17.03
C LYS A 214 -17.06 -11.75 -16.08
N LEU A 215 -16.42 -10.85 -15.34
CA LEU A 215 -17.06 -10.05 -14.30
C LEU A 215 -18.04 -9.03 -14.90
N ALA A 216 -17.73 -8.45 -16.06
CA ALA A 216 -18.65 -7.56 -16.78
C ALA A 216 -19.97 -8.26 -17.16
N ARG A 217 -19.92 -9.54 -17.54
CA ARG A 217 -21.12 -10.33 -17.84
C ARG A 217 -21.93 -10.60 -16.57
N GLN A 218 -21.27 -10.90 -15.45
CA GLN A 218 -21.92 -11.15 -14.16
C GLN A 218 -22.63 -9.89 -13.65
N VAL A 219 -21.94 -8.75 -13.66
CA VAL A 219 -22.52 -7.45 -13.26
C VAL A 219 -23.71 -7.08 -14.15
N LYS A 220 -23.60 -7.27 -15.48
CA LYS A 220 -24.73 -7.02 -16.40
C LYS A 220 -25.93 -7.92 -16.08
N LYS A 221 -25.69 -9.21 -15.82
CA LYS A 221 -26.75 -10.15 -15.46
C LYS A 221 -27.44 -9.75 -14.15
N ALA A 222 -26.67 -9.45 -13.10
CA ALA A 222 -27.20 -9.02 -11.81
C ALA A 222 -28.03 -7.72 -11.91
N SER A 223 -27.59 -6.76 -12.74
CA SER A 223 -28.35 -5.53 -12.97
C SER A 223 -29.70 -5.76 -13.66
N ALA A 224 -29.76 -6.73 -14.59
CA ALA A 224 -31.01 -7.06 -15.29
C ALA A 224 -32.00 -7.80 -14.36
N GLU A 225 -31.49 -8.69 -13.51
CA GLU A 225 -32.32 -9.42 -12.54
C GLU A 225 -32.93 -8.46 -11.49
N ASN A 226 -32.15 -7.50 -10.99
CA ASN A 226 -32.65 -6.47 -10.08
C ASN A 226 -33.70 -5.55 -10.72
N ALA A 227 -33.58 -5.24 -12.02
CA ALA A 227 -34.60 -4.47 -12.74
C ALA A 227 -35.91 -5.26 -12.92
N SER A 228 -35.83 -6.55 -13.24
CA SER A 228 -37.01 -7.43 -13.41
C SER A 228 -37.71 -7.79 -12.09
N GLY A 229 -37.01 -7.76 -10.96
CA GLY A 229 -37.58 -8.02 -9.63
C GLY A 229 -38.35 -6.82 -9.03
N SER A 230 -38.17 -5.62 -9.59
CA SER A 230 -38.87 -4.40 -9.16
C SER A 230 -40.23 -4.20 -9.85
N GLU A 231 -40.51 -4.89 -10.95
CA GLU A 231 -41.77 -4.77 -11.71
C GLU A 231 -42.88 -5.74 -11.23
N GLY A 232 -42.60 -6.58 -10.22
CA GLY A 232 -43.55 -7.58 -9.69
C GLY A 232 -44.32 -7.17 -8.43
N ALA A 233 -44.14 -5.94 -7.94
CA ALA A 233 -44.73 -5.46 -6.68
C ALA A 233 -45.52 -4.16 -6.84
N ASP A 234 -46.38 -4.06 -7.86
CA ASP A 234 -47.52 -3.15 -7.79
C ASP A 234 -48.66 -3.60 -8.70
N GLN A 235 -49.61 -4.36 -8.15
CA GLN A 235 -50.93 -4.57 -8.75
C GLN A 235 -51.94 -4.95 -7.68
N SER A 236 -52.48 -3.95 -6.99
CA SER A 236 -53.90 -3.93 -6.60
C SER A 236 -54.30 -2.52 -6.14
N GLY A 237 -55.25 -1.91 -6.86
CA GLY A 237 -56.16 -0.94 -6.26
C GLY A 237 -56.37 0.36 -7.04
N GLY A 238 -57.39 0.36 -7.89
CA GLY A 238 -58.38 1.45 -7.91
C GLY A 238 -58.15 2.59 -8.90
N GLU A 239 -59.02 2.63 -9.91
CA GLU A 239 -59.32 3.76 -10.79
C GLU A 239 -59.75 5.02 -10.01
N ASP A 240 -59.37 6.21 -10.49
CA ASP A 240 -60.30 7.21 -11.06
C ASP A 240 -59.70 8.64 -11.06
N GLY A 241 -59.97 9.39 -12.14
CA GLY A 241 -60.22 10.84 -12.01
C GLY A 241 -59.20 11.85 -12.55
N ASN A 242 -59.24 12.06 -13.88
CA ASN A 242 -59.48 13.35 -14.56
C ASN A 242 -58.59 14.61 -14.36
N ASN A 243 -58.11 15.14 -15.51
CA ASN A 243 -57.77 16.54 -15.86
C ASN A 243 -56.61 17.21 -15.09
N GLN A 244 -55.73 18.05 -15.65
CA GLN A 244 -55.87 19.03 -16.72
C GLN A 244 -54.48 19.56 -17.15
N ALA A 245 -54.35 19.86 -18.44
CA ALA A 245 -53.62 20.97 -19.09
C ALA A 245 -52.25 21.50 -18.59
N ALA A 246 -51.38 21.66 -19.60
CA ALA A 246 -50.47 22.79 -19.87
C ALA A 246 -49.10 22.86 -19.15
N ALA A 247 -48.02 22.68 -19.93
CA ALA A 247 -47.10 23.74 -20.37
C ALA A 247 -45.69 23.17 -20.67
N THR A 248 -45.23 23.31 -21.91
CA THR A 248 -43.80 23.53 -22.24
C THR A 248 -43.44 24.98 -21.85
N PRO A 249 -42.19 25.33 -21.47
CA PRO A 249 -40.97 25.17 -22.26
C PRO A 249 -39.78 24.75 -21.35
N GLU A 250 -38.48 24.77 -21.63
CA GLU A 250 -37.65 25.33 -22.67
C GLU A 250 -36.28 24.63 -22.55
N VAL A 251 -35.57 24.66 -23.67
CA VAL A 251 -34.17 24.30 -23.86
C VAL A 251 -33.22 25.00 -22.87
N THR A 252 -32.19 24.31 -22.38
CA THR A 252 -30.83 24.89 -22.31
C THR A 252 -29.76 23.82 -22.06
N VAL A 253 -29.01 23.55 -23.12
CA VAL A 253 -27.65 23.01 -23.08
C VAL A 253 -26.73 24.16 -22.64
N PRO A 254 -25.60 23.87 -21.96
CA PRO A 254 -24.38 24.48 -22.47
C PRO A 254 -23.25 23.49 -22.66
N ALA A 255 -22.50 23.82 -23.70
CA ALA A 255 -21.47 23.06 -24.34
C ALA A 255 -20.14 23.06 -23.58
N ALA A 256 -19.33 22.09 -24.00
CA ALA A 256 -17.91 21.94 -23.75
C ALA A 256 -17.09 23.24 -23.89
N LYS A 257 -16.05 23.34 -23.04
CA LYS A 257 -14.85 24.15 -23.31
C LYS A 257 -13.58 23.40 -22.88
N LYS A 258 -12.77 23.06 -23.87
CA LYS A 258 -11.30 22.96 -23.85
C LYS A 258 -10.84 23.41 -25.25
N PRO A 259 -9.58 23.82 -25.50
CA PRO A 259 -8.45 23.99 -24.58
C PRO A 259 -7.74 25.35 -24.72
N ALA A 260 -6.82 25.67 -23.81
CA ALA A 260 -5.82 26.71 -24.02
C ALA A 260 -4.42 26.10 -23.87
N ALA A 261 -3.68 26.12 -24.98
CA ALA A 261 -2.27 25.82 -25.08
C ALA A 261 -1.44 26.94 -24.44
N LYS A 262 -0.34 26.58 -23.78
CA LYS A 262 0.81 27.48 -23.61
C LYS A 262 2.09 26.72 -23.94
N ASN A 263 2.83 27.35 -24.84
CA ASN A 263 4.07 26.91 -25.44
C ASN A 263 5.24 26.95 -24.46
N ASN A 264 6.11 25.98 -24.66
CA ASN A 264 7.49 25.88 -24.20
C ASN A 264 8.39 26.75 -25.11
N PRO A 265 9.51 27.32 -24.62
CA PRO A 265 10.63 27.63 -25.48
C PRO A 265 11.89 26.81 -25.14
N GLY A 266 12.71 26.61 -26.18
CA GLY A 266 13.88 25.73 -26.31
C GLY A 266 14.85 25.67 -25.12
N GLY A 267 15.62 24.60 -24.95
CA GLY A 267 16.36 23.91 -26.01
C GLY A 267 17.74 24.55 -26.15
N THR A 268 18.70 24.12 -25.34
CA THR A 268 20.12 24.30 -25.66
C THR A 268 20.90 23.04 -25.29
N THR A 269 21.53 22.52 -26.32
CA THR A 269 22.40 21.37 -26.38
C THR A 269 23.60 21.51 -25.44
N ARG A 270 23.92 20.47 -24.67
CA ARG A 270 25.28 20.32 -24.13
C ARG A 270 25.83 18.93 -24.43
N LYS A 271 26.94 18.98 -25.16
CA LYS A 271 27.78 17.91 -25.68
C LYS A 271 28.07 16.80 -24.68
N THR A 272 28.02 15.59 -25.23
CA THR A 272 28.77 14.39 -24.83
C THR A 272 30.25 14.71 -24.62
N ALA A 273 30.78 14.33 -23.45
CA ALA A 273 32.21 14.22 -23.21
C ALA A 273 32.54 12.78 -22.80
N ALA A 274 33.50 12.22 -23.52
CA ALA A 274 33.84 10.82 -23.52
C ALA A 274 34.60 10.38 -22.25
N ARG A 275 34.23 9.17 -21.85
CA ARG A 275 34.96 8.16 -21.08
C ARG A 275 36.49 8.20 -21.31
N LYS A 276 37.27 8.47 -20.26
CA LYS A 276 38.68 8.03 -20.18
C LYS A 276 38.76 6.76 -19.34
N THR A 277 38.96 5.65 -20.04
CA THR A 277 39.50 4.40 -19.51
C THR A 277 41.00 4.56 -19.29
N THR A 278 41.50 4.28 -18.09
CA THR A 278 42.91 3.96 -17.87
C THR A 278 43.01 2.58 -17.22
N THR A 279 43.38 1.61 -18.03
CA THR A 279 43.71 0.25 -17.65
C THR A 279 45.19 0.15 -17.27
N LYS A 280 45.47 -0.41 -16.09
CA LYS A 280 46.65 -1.19 -15.65
C LYS A 280 48.08 -0.71 -15.97
N LYS A 281 48.90 -0.69 -14.91
CA LYS A 281 50.06 -1.61 -14.79
C LYS A 281 50.44 -1.86 -13.32
N PRO A 282 50.74 -3.11 -12.91
CA PRO A 282 51.27 -3.43 -11.58
C PRO A 282 52.80 -3.30 -11.57
N THR A 283 53.38 -2.94 -10.43
CA THR A 283 54.81 -3.12 -10.15
C THR A 283 54.98 -3.81 -8.82
N ALA A 284 55.76 -4.89 -8.89
CA ALA A 284 56.13 -5.79 -7.82
C ALA A 284 57.10 -5.16 -6.80
N ASP A 285 57.08 -5.78 -5.62
CA ASP A 285 58.18 -6.03 -4.66
C ASP A 285 59.26 -4.98 -4.43
N LYS A 286 59.43 -4.62 -3.14
CA LYS A 286 60.70 -4.81 -2.42
C LYS A 286 60.57 -4.60 -0.90
N LYS A 287 61.00 -5.66 -0.19
CA LYS A 287 61.48 -5.76 1.20
C LYS A 287 60.50 -5.59 2.35
#